data_AF-A0A7X7A356-F1
#
_entry.id   AF-A0A7X7A356-F1
#
_cell.length_a   1.000
_cell.length_b   1.000
_cell.length_c   1.000
_cell.angle_alpha   90.00
_cell.angle_beta   90.00
_cell.angle_gamma   90.00
#
_symmetry.space_group_name_H-M   'P 1'
#
loop_
_entity.id
_entity.type
_entity.pdbx_description
1 polymer ?
#
loop_
_entity_poly.entity_id
_entity_poly.type
_entity_poly.pdbx_seq_one_letter_code
_entity_poly.pdbx_strand_id
1 'polypeptide(L)'
;MDQSEVIDIVKQFIRNLQEDGIIIKFALLFGSFARNEASPNSDIDVLLVSDMFDTDDDYVLSKPWLPKYRNDFRIEPVSVGTKRFET
;
A
#
# COMPACT_ATOMS: atom_id res chain seq x y z
N MET A 1 -2.64 -14.45 12.57
CA MET A 1 -1.75 -13.39 12.08
C MET A 1 -1.83 -12.27 13.08
N ASP A 2 -0.68 -11.83 13.59
CA ASP A 2 -0.62 -10.69 14.50
C ASP A 2 -0.55 -9.39 13.70
N GLN A 3 -0.99 -8.27 14.28
CA GLN A 3 -0.89 -6.95 13.66
C GLN A 3 0.58 -6.59 13.36
N SER A 4 1.52 -7.06 14.19
CA SER A 4 2.96 -6.89 13.95
C SER A 4 3.43 -7.52 12.63
N GLU A 5 2.95 -8.73 12.33
CA GLU A 5 3.25 -9.48 11.10
C GLU A 5 2.73 -8.72 9.86
N VAL A 6 1.52 -8.18 9.92
CA VAL A 6 0.93 -7.34 8.85
C VAL A 6 1.81 -6.12 8.60
N ILE A 7 2.24 -5.43 9.66
CA ILE A 7 3.06 -4.23 9.53
C ILE A 7 4.41 -4.56 8.86
N ASP A 8 5.01 -5.72 9.15
CA ASP A 8 6.27 -6.12 8.52
C ASP A 8 6.09 -6.51 7.05
N ILE A 9 4.97 -7.14 6.69
CA ILE A 9 4.56 -7.38 5.30
C ILE A 9 4.46 -6.04 4.54
N VAL A 10 3.75 -5.05 5.11
CA VAL A 10 3.55 -3.73 4.49
C VAL A 10 4.88 -2.97 4.36
N LYS A 11 5.76 -3.03 5.36
CA LYS A 11 7.10 -2.42 5.28
C LYS A 11 7.93 -3.03 4.15
N GLN A 12 7.88 -4.36 3.97
CA GLN A 12 8.60 -5.00 2.87
C GLN A 12 8.04 -4.59 1.51
N PHE A 13 6.72 -4.51 1.38
CA PHE A 13 6.06 -4.03 0.17
C PHE A 13 6.51 -2.61 -0.20
N ILE A 14 6.55 -1.69 0.77
CA ILE A 14 7.04 -0.32 0.55
C ILE A 14 8.51 -0.31 0.12
N ARG A 15 9.36 -1.16 0.71
CA ARG A 15 10.76 -1.30 0.27
C ARG A 15 10.85 -1.73 -1.19
N ASN A 16 10.07 -2.74 -1.60
CA ASN A 16 10.06 -3.23 -2.99
C ASN A 16 9.64 -2.12 -3.98
N LEU A 17 8.69 -1.27 -3.60
CA LEU A 17 8.28 -0.11 -4.40
C LEU A 17 9.41 0.92 -4.52
N GLN A 18 10.06 1.25 -3.40
CA GLN A 18 11.13 2.24 -3.34
C GLN A 18 12.38 1.81 -4.13
N GLU A 19 12.70 0.52 -4.14
CA GLU A 19 13.81 -0.04 -4.94
C GLU A 19 13.61 0.15 -6.46
N ASP A 20 12.37 0.22 -6.95
CA ASP A 20 12.03 0.51 -8.36
C ASP A 20 11.76 2.01 -8.61
N GLY A 21 12.11 2.87 -7.65
CA GLY A 21 11.98 4.32 -7.75
C GLY A 21 10.58 4.88 -7.47
N ILE A 22 9.67 4.06 -6.90
CA ILE A 22 8.36 4.54 -6.47
C ILE A 22 8.48 5.06 -5.03
N ILE A 23 8.60 6.38 -4.89
CA ILE A 23 8.80 7.03 -3.60
C ILE A 23 7.46 7.12 -2.86
N ILE A 24 7.36 6.47 -1.70
CA ILE A 24 6.19 6.59 -0.82
C ILE A 24 6.53 7.55 0.32
N LYS A 25 5.71 8.60 0.52
CA LYS A 25 5.87 9.56 1.63
C LYS A 25 5.47 8.92 2.97
N PHE A 26 4.29 8.33 2.99
CA PHE A 26 3.80 7.52 4.09
C PHE A 26 2.72 6.57 3.58
N ALA A 27 2.43 5.54 4.38
CA ALA A 27 1.38 4.59 4.10
C ALA A 27 0.46 4.46 5.31
N LEU A 28 -0.83 4.20 5.06
CA LEU A 28 -1.82 3.94 6.09
C LEU A 28 -2.38 2.54 5.90
N LEU A 29 -2.28 1.72 6.94
CA LEU A 29 -3.03 0.48 7.03
C LEU A 29 -4.48 0.84 7.37
N PHE A 30 -5.43 0.37 6.58
CA PHE A 30 -6.85 0.55 6.85
C PHE A 30 -7.58 -0.80 6.79
N GLY A 31 -8.91 -0.77 6.73
CA GLY A 31 -9.69 -2.00 6.59
C GLY A 31 -9.70 -2.88 7.84
N SER A 32 -9.84 -4.19 7.63
CA SER A 32 -10.10 -5.15 8.71
C SER A 32 -8.93 -5.30 9.69
N PHE A 33 -7.68 -5.24 9.21
CA PHE A 33 -6.49 -5.32 10.06
C PHE A 33 -6.33 -4.09 10.96
N ALA A 34 -6.69 -2.90 10.48
CA ALA A 34 -6.65 -1.69 11.29
C ALA A 34 -7.73 -1.68 12.39
N ARG A 35 -8.84 -2.41 12.20
CA ARG A 35 -9.96 -2.48 13.15
C ARG A 35 -9.91 -3.69 14.09
N ASN A 36 -8.88 -4.53 14.01
CA ASN A 36 -8.80 -5.82 14.74
C ASN A 36 -9.95 -6.80 14.44
N GLU A 37 -10.53 -6.71 13.25
CA GLU A 37 -11.62 -7.58 12.76
C GLU A 37 -11.13 -8.60 11.73
N ALA A 38 -9.84 -8.57 11.39
CA ALA A 38 -9.27 -9.40 10.35
C ALA A 38 -9.19 -10.88 10.75
N SER A 39 -9.42 -11.73 9.76
CA SER A 39 -9.08 -13.15 9.80
C SER A 39 -7.69 -13.38 9.18
N PRO A 40 -7.08 -14.56 9.36
CA PRO A 40 -5.82 -14.89 8.70
C PRO A 40 -5.85 -14.79 7.16
N ASN A 41 -7.02 -14.87 6.55
CA ASN A 41 -7.18 -14.81 5.08
C ASN A 41 -7.70 -13.46 4.60
N SER A 42 -7.83 -12.47 5.48
CA SER A 42 -8.28 -11.14 5.11
C SER A 42 -7.25 -10.41 4.25
N ASP A 43 -7.73 -9.53 3.38
CA ASP A 43 -6.91 -8.64 2.59
C ASP A 43 -6.20 -7.59 3.48
N ILE A 44 -5.04 -7.15 3.04
CA ILE A 44 -4.20 -6.12 3.66
C ILE A 44 -4.40 -4.83 2.85
N ASP A 45 -5.38 -4.04 3.28
CA ASP A 45 -5.73 -2.76 2.67
C ASP A 45 -4.71 -1.66 3.04
N VAL A 46 -3.98 -1.13 2.05
CA VAL A 46 -2.92 -0.14 2.28
C VAL A 46 -3.09 1.08 1.39
N LEU A 47 -3.23 2.26 2.00
CA LEU A 47 -3.18 3.53 1.29
C LEU A 47 -1.73 3.96 1.15
N LEU A 48 -1.28 4.23 -0.08
CA LEU A 48 0.05 4.71 -0.40
C LEU A 48 -0.03 6.19 -0.79
N VAL A 49 0.61 7.07 -0.02
CA VAL A 49 0.61 8.51 -0.32
C VAL A 49 1.95 8.90 -0.95
N SER A 50 1.89 9.55 -2.11
CA SER A 50 3.08 10.01 -2.85
C SER A 50 2.76 11.18 -3.78
N ASP A 51 3.73 12.07 -4.00
CA ASP A 51 3.63 13.09 -5.06
C ASP A 51 3.61 12.47 -6.46
N MET A 52 4.15 11.25 -6.62
CA MET A 52 4.09 10.52 -7.89
C MET A 52 2.67 10.13 -8.28
N PHE A 53 1.74 10.12 -7.32
CA PHE A 53 0.34 9.79 -7.53
C PHE A 53 -0.55 11.04 -7.66
N ASP A 54 0.03 12.25 -7.72
CA ASP A 54 -0.69 13.49 -8.08
C ASP A 54 -0.92 13.56 -9.61
N THR A 55 -1.62 12.56 -10.14
CA THR A 55 -1.91 12.37 -11.56
C THR A 55 -3.21 11.59 -11.73
N ASP A 56 -3.85 11.74 -12.89
CA ASP A 56 -5.01 10.93 -13.31
C ASP A 56 -4.61 9.76 -14.22
N ASP A 57 -3.31 9.47 -14.34
CA ASP A 57 -2.78 8.37 -15.16
C ASP A 57 -2.95 7.02 -14.45
N ASP A 58 -3.92 6.22 -14.90
CA ASP A 58 -4.20 4.87 -14.39
C ASP A 58 -2.99 3.94 -14.46
N TYR A 59 -2.09 4.09 -15.43
CA TYR A 59 -0.88 3.26 -15.49
C TYR A 59 0.05 3.56 -14.31
N VAL A 60 0.18 4.82 -13.94
CA VAL A 60 0.97 5.25 -12.77
C VAL A 60 0.28 4.81 -11.47
N LEU A 61 -1.02 5.06 -11.34
CA LEU A 61 -1.79 4.74 -10.14
C LEU A 61 -1.91 3.24 -9.89
N SER A 62 -1.97 2.43 -10.95
CA SER A 62 -2.03 0.96 -10.85
C SER A 62 -0.67 0.29 -10.69
N LYS A 63 0.45 0.99 -10.90
CA LYS A 63 1.80 0.41 -10.83
C LYS A 63 2.04 -0.39 -9.53
N PRO A 64 1.63 0.06 -8.33
CA PRO A 64 1.82 -0.71 -7.09
C PRO A 64 1.12 -2.08 -7.06
N TRP A 65 0.12 -2.33 -7.91
CA TRP A 65 -0.55 -3.64 -8.03
C TRP A 65 0.29 -4.72 -8.71
N LEU A 66 1.37 -4.32 -9.42
CA LEU A 66 2.18 -5.28 -10.16
C LEU A 66 2.75 -6.36 -9.23
N PRO A 67 2.63 -7.66 -9.58
CA PRO A 67 3.06 -8.76 -8.72
C PRO A 67 4.52 -8.67 -8.24
N LYS A 68 5.40 -8.05 -9.03
CA LYS A 68 6.83 -7.89 -8.67
C LYS A 68 7.06 -7.10 -7.37
N TYR A 69 6.11 -6.26 -6.95
CA TYR A 69 6.23 -5.51 -5.69
C TYR A 69 5.64 -6.26 -4.50
N ARG A 70 4.63 -7.10 -4.73
CA ARG A 70 3.83 -7.71 -3.67
C ARG A 70 4.52 -8.96 -3.13
N ASN A 71 5.12 -8.84 -1.95
CA ASN A 71 5.66 -9.97 -1.19
C ASN A 71 4.57 -10.83 -0.50
N ASP A 72 3.33 -10.34 -0.51
CA ASP A 72 2.15 -11.06 -0.04
C ASP A 72 0.99 -10.80 -0.99
N PHE A 73 0.28 -11.85 -1.40
CA PHE A 73 -0.81 -11.76 -2.38
C PHE A 73 -2.04 -11.03 -1.86
N ARG A 74 -2.18 -10.91 -0.53
CA ARG A 74 -3.29 -10.25 0.15
C ARG A 74 -3.19 -8.73 0.13
N ILE A 75 -2.08 -8.16 -0.34
CA ILE A 75 -1.89 -6.71 -0.38
C ILE A 75 -2.77 -6.12 -1.48
N GLU A 76 -3.67 -5.21 -1.07
CA GLU A 76 -4.57 -4.44 -1.92
C GLU A 76 -4.22 -2.94 -1.78
N PRO A 77 -3.33 -2.41 -2.65
CA PRO A 77 -2.83 -1.04 -2.52
C PRO A 77 -3.76 -0.01 -3.17
N VAL A 78 -3.92 1.13 -2.51
CA VAL A 78 -4.61 2.30 -3.05
C VAL A 78 -3.63 3.46 -3.15
N SER A 79 -3.31 3.87 -4.38
CA SER A 79 -2.40 4.99 -4.67
C SER A 79 -3.14 6.32 -4.57
N VAL A 80 -2.65 7.24 -3.74
CA VAL A 80 -3.23 8.58 -3.58
C VAL A 80 -2.15 9.65 -3.64
N GLY A 81 -2.39 10.66 -4.50
CA GLY A 81 -1.57 11.86 -4.58
C GLY A 81 -1.59 12.66 -3.28
N THR A 82 -0.46 13.24 -2.89
CA THR A 82 -0.36 14.06 -1.67
C THR A 82 -1.40 15.18 -1.67
N LYS A 83 -1.62 15.85 -2.82
CA LYS A 83 -2.60 16.94 -2.92
C LYS A 83 -4.00 16.43 -2.61
N ARG A 84 -4.37 15.28 -3.16
CA ARG A 84 -5.68 14.66 -2.94
C ARG A 84 -5.87 14.22 -1.49
N PHE A 85 -4.81 13.77 -0.83
CA PHE A 85 -4.88 13.36 0.57
C PHE A 85 -5.12 14.53 1.53
N GLU A 86 -4.57 15.71 1.21
CA GLU A 86 -4.65 16.91 2.05
C GLU A 86 -5.95 17.72 1.88
N THR A 87 -6.82 17.35 0.94
CA THR A 87 -8.08 18.05 0.64
C THR A 87 -9.27 17.43 1.36
#